data_AF-A0A2A5W6Y6-F1
#
_entry.id   AF-A0A2A5W6Y6-F1
#
_cell.length_a   1.000
_cell.length_b   1.000
_cell.length_c   1.000
_cell.angle_alpha   90.00
_cell.angle_beta   90.00
_cell.angle_gamma   90.00
#
_symmetry.space_group_name_H-M   'P 1'
#
loop_
_entity.id
_entity.type
_entity.pdbx_description
1 polymer ?
#
loop_
_entity_poly.entity_id
_entity_poly.type
_entity_poly.pdbx_seq_one_letter_code
_entity_poly.pdbx_strand_id
1 'polypeptide(L)'
;EGPTIPAEGIQVFTSAYPLLVGLDSSDDALAYSMVKIMHQHFEEYKNNAPGATGWTLDRQKFDQAFIPFHPGAIRYYKEIDAWTDAAEANNQKNLHRQAVLRAAWDAFFPNAPEGYTEFEQAWITVRENALEEAGLITLGEGL
;
A
#
# COMPACT_ATOMS: atom_id res chain seq x y z
N GLU A 1 21.62 12.79 0.45
CA GLU A 1 21.20 13.74 -0.59
C GLU A 1 21.40 13.09 -1.94
N GLY A 2 20.33 12.88 -2.70
CA GLY A 2 20.43 12.32 -4.04
C GLY A 2 20.96 13.37 -5.00
N PRO A 3 21.67 12.99 -6.09
CA PRO A 3 22.32 13.92 -7.02
C PRO A 3 21.35 14.84 -7.79
N THR A 4 20.04 14.72 -7.58
CA THR A 4 18.97 15.46 -8.27
C THR A 4 18.11 16.33 -7.34
N ILE A 5 18.47 16.46 -6.06
CA ILE A 5 17.74 17.30 -5.11
C ILE A 5 18.42 18.68 -5.03
N PRO A 6 17.73 19.79 -5.37
CA PRO A 6 18.28 21.14 -5.25
C PRO A 6 18.51 21.53 -3.78
N ALA A 7 19.31 22.57 -3.53
CA ALA A 7 19.76 22.94 -2.17
C ALA A 7 18.60 23.38 -1.25
N GLU A 8 17.54 23.95 -1.84
CA GLU A 8 16.28 24.28 -1.18
C GLU A 8 15.42 23.05 -0.81
N GLY A 9 15.82 21.86 -1.29
CA GLY A 9 15.06 20.63 -1.14
C GLY A 9 13.88 20.54 -2.10
N ILE A 10 13.23 19.37 -2.10
CA ILE A 10 11.94 19.16 -2.76
C ILE A 10 10.97 18.60 -1.74
N GLN A 11 9.71 19.04 -1.78
CA GLN A 11 8.65 18.37 -1.05
C GLN A 11 8.38 17.03 -1.72
N VAL A 12 8.66 15.96 -1.00
CA VAL A 12 8.41 14.59 -1.45
C VAL A 12 7.50 13.91 -0.47
N PHE A 13 6.53 13.17 -1.00
CA PHE A 13 5.80 12.21 -0.20
C PHE A 13 6.76 11.09 0.22
N THR A 14 7.02 10.96 1.53
CA THR A 14 7.78 9.83 2.06
C THR A 14 6.80 8.77 2.53
N SER A 15 6.92 7.55 2.01
CA SER A 15 6.17 6.39 2.47
C SER A 15 7.06 5.45 3.27
N ALA A 16 6.45 4.48 3.95
CA ALA A 16 7.19 3.36 4.53
C ALA A 16 8.03 2.69 3.43
N TYR A 17 9.33 2.59 3.67
CA TYR A 17 10.26 1.84 2.83
C TYR A 17 11.07 0.92 3.75
N PRO A 18 11.26 -0.34 3.38
CA PRO A 18 10.83 -1.02 2.15
C PRO A 18 9.40 -1.58 2.21
N LEU A 19 8.78 -1.79 1.04
CA LEU A 19 7.47 -2.43 0.86
C LEU A 19 7.61 -3.67 -0.02
N LEU A 20 7.00 -4.78 0.41
CA LEU A 20 6.88 -5.99 -0.41
C LEU A 20 5.44 -6.07 -0.89
N VAL A 21 5.26 -5.96 -2.21
CA VAL A 21 3.94 -5.88 -2.82
C VAL A 21 3.71 -7.14 -3.67
N GLY A 22 2.54 -7.74 -3.50
CA GLY A 22 2.03 -8.82 -4.34
C GLY A 22 0.65 -8.46 -4.89
N LEU A 23 0.13 -9.30 -5.78
CA LEU A 23 -1.26 -9.22 -6.23
C LEU A 23 -2.20 -9.83 -5.19
N ASP A 24 -3.48 -9.49 -5.26
CA ASP A 24 -4.56 -10.14 -4.50
C ASP A 24 -4.68 -11.65 -4.79
N SER A 25 -4.24 -12.05 -5.98
CA SER A 25 -4.18 -13.42 -6.47
C SER A 25 -2.89 -14.15 -6.10
N SER A 26 -2.01 -13.53 -5.31
CA SER A 26 -0.80 -14.22 -4.82
C SER A 26 -1.21 -15.40 -3.93
N ASP A 27 -0.43 -16.47 -3.96
CA ASP A 27 -0.70 -17.62 -3.11
C ASP A 27 -0.54 -17.28 -1.62
N ASP A 28 -1.51 -17.68 -0.80
CA ASP A 28 -1.54 -17.42 0.64
C ASP A 28 -0.33 -18.03 1.35
N ALA A 29 0.09 -19.24 0.98
CA ALA A 29 1.22 -19.91 1.60
C ALA A 29 2.54 -19.23 1.20
N LEU A 30 2.65 -18.73 -0.03
CA LEU A 30 3.79 -17.91 -0.47
C LEU A 30 3.87 -16.61 0.34
N ALA A 31 2.78 -15.85 0.44
CA ALA A 31 2.75 -14.59 1.17
C ALA A 31 3.08 -14.80 2.66
N TYR A 32 2.49 -15.81 3.30
CA TYR A 32 2.80 -16.21 4.67
C TYR A 32 4.28 -16.54 4.84
N SER A 33 4.81 -17.44 3.99
CA SER A 33 6.17 -17.95 4.13
C SER A 33 7.21 -16.86 3.89
N MET A 34 6.94 -15.96 2.93
CA MET A 34 7.81 -14.85 2.61
C MET A 34 7.94 -13.88 3.79
N VAL A 35 6.81 -13.43 4.36
CA VAL A 35 6.84 -12.53 5.52
C VAL A 35 7.50 -13.20 6.72
N LYS A 36 7.22 -14.50 6.94
CA LYS A 36 7.83 -15.28 8.01
C LYS A 36 9.34 -15.35 7.91
N ILE A 37 9.87 -15.71 6.74
CA ILE A 37 11.31 -15.79 6.48
C ILE A 37 11.95 -14.40 6.64
N MET A 38 11.35 -13.36 6.07
CA MET A 38 11.85 -11.99 6.19
C MET A 38 11.93 -11.52 7.65
N HIS A 39 10.93 -11.85 8.47
CA HIS A 39 10.95 -11.50 9.89
C HIS A 39 11.97 -12.34 10.68
N GLN A 40 11.99 -13.66 10.50
CA GLN A 40 12.83 -14.57 11.29
C GLN A 40 14.32 -14.45 10.98
N HIS A 41 14.67 -14.14 9.74
CA HIS A 41 16.06 -14.01 9.28
C HIS A 41 16.52 -12.56 9.18
N PHE A 42 15.79 -11.61 9.79
CA PHE A 42 16.14 -10.17 9.73
C PHE A 42 17.60 -9.89 10.12
N GLU A 43 18.08 -10.53 11.18
CA GLU A 43 19.45 -10.36 11.67
C GLU A 43 20.52 -10.75 10.63
N GLU A 44 20.21 -11.69 9.74
CA GLU A 44 21.14 -12.16 8.70
C GLU A 44 21.28 -11.18 7.54
N TYR A 45 20.21 -10.43 7.20
CA TYR A 45 20.22 -9.54 6.03
C TYR A 45 20.17 -8.04 6.36
N LYS A 46 19.98 -7.62 7.62
CA LYS A 46 19.80 -6.21 7.99
C LYS A 46 20.92 -5.26 7.54
N ASN A 47 22.12 -5.80 7.27
CA ASN A 47 23.29 -5.04 6.84
C ASN A 47 23.53 -5.10 5.31
N ASN A 48 22.68 -5.80 4.55
CA ASN A 48 22.91 -6.06 3.13
C ASN A 48 22.48 -4.88 2.22
N ALA A 49 21.69 -3.93 2.72
CA ALA A 49 21.31 -2.74 1.98
C ALA A 49 20.95 -1.57 2.91
N PRO A 50 21.26 -0.31 2.52
CA PRO A 50 20.69 0.86 3.16
C PRO A 50 19.15 0.78 3.19
N GLY A 51 18.55 0.98 4.36
CA GLY A 51 17.10 0.91 4.54
C GLY A 51 16.53 -0.47 4.91
N ALA A 52 17.35 -1.53 4.94
CA ALA A 52 16.87 -2.86 5.35
C ALA A 52 16.28 -2.85 6.77
N THR A 53 16.70 -1.94 7.65
CA THR A 53 16.12 -1.74 8.98
C THR A 53 14.64 -1.36 8.97
N GLY A 54 14.08 -0.93 7.85
CA GLY A 54 12.64 -0.74 7.69
C GLY A 54 11.81 -2.03 7.79
N TRP A 55 12.45 -3.21 7.65
CA TRP A 55 11.80 -4.52 7.82
C TRP A 55 11.60 -4.94 9.28
N THR A 56 12.11 -4.19 10.27
CA THR A 56 11.90 -4.55 11.68
C THR A 56 10.43 -4.51 12.06
N LEU A 57 9.99 -5.42 12.93
CA LEU A 57 8.57 -5.55 13.28
C LEU A 57 7.99 -4.28 13.92
N ASP A 58 8.78 -3.57 14.74
CA ASP A 58 8.41 -2.31 15.41
C ASP A 58 8.21 -1.12 14.46
N ARG A 59 8.72 -1.24 13.23
CA ARG A 59 8.50 -0.28 12.15
C ARG A 59 7.28 -0.59 11.30
N GLN A 60 6.67 -1.76 11.47
CA GLN A 60 5.44 -2.11 10.75
C GLN A 60 4.25 -1.37 11.40
N LYS A 61 3.87 -0.22 10.83
CA LYS A 61 2.76 0.61 11.29
C LYS A 61 1.42 0.08 10.74
N PHE A 62 1.02 -1.11 11.19
CA PHE A 62 -0.14 -1.84 10.65
C PHE A 62 -1.45 -1.03 10.67
N ASP A 63 -1.65 -0.23 11.72
CA ASP A 63 -2.83 0.62 11.95
C ASP A 63 -2.82 1.93 11.14
N GLN A 64 -1.70 2.25 10.47
CA GLN A 64 -1.52 3.46 9.66
C GLN A 64 -1.18 3.16 8.20
N ALA A 65 -1.02 1.89 7.83
CA ALA A 65 -0.75 1.48 6.45
C ALA A 65 -1.88 1.97 5.52
N PHE A 66 -1.52 2.48 4.35
CA PHE A 66 -2.47 3.00 3.36
C PHE A 66 -2.84 1.97 2.27
N ILE A 67 -2.32 0.75 2.38
CA ILE A 67 -2.62 -0.40 1.51
C ILE A 67 -3.03 -1.60 2.37
N PRO A 68 -3.90 -2.49 1.85
CA PRO A 68 -4.29 -3.69 2.58
C PRO A 68 -3.15 -4.71 2.62
N PHE A 69 -3.17 -5.55 3.65
CA PHE A 69 -2.27 -6.69 3.81
C PHE A 69 -2.88 -7.97 3.22
N HIS A 70 -2.02 -8.80 2.64
CA HIS A 70 -2.41 -10.12 2.13
C HIS A 70 -2.88 -11.04 3.28
N PRO A 71 -3.91 -11.89 3.09
CA PRO A 71 -4.38 -12.81 4.13
C PRO A 71 -3.28 -13.72 4.70
N GLY A 72 -2.44 -14.30 3.84
CA GLY A 72 -1.21 -15.01 4.25
C GLY A 72 -0.27 -14.22 5.17
N ALA A 73 -0.04 -12.92 4.90
CA ALA A 73 0.77 -12.07 5.77
C ALA A 73 0.08 -11.81 7.12
N ILE A 74 -1.22 -11.47 7.09
CA ILE A 74 -2.05 -11.27 8.30
C ILE A 74 -2.02 -12.52 9.19
N ARG A 75 -2.11 -13.71 8.59
CA ARG A 75 -2.02 -14.98 9.32
C ARG A 75 -0.72 -15.09 10.12
N TYR A 76 0.42 -14.73 9.51
CA TYR A 76 1.69 -14.75 10.22
C TYR A 76 1.75 -13.69 11.33
N TYR A 77 1.30 -12.46 11.07
CA TYR A 77 1.28 -11.42 12.09
C TYR A 77 0.35 -11.74 13.26
N LYS A 78 -0.75 -12.47 13.03
CA LYS A 78 -1.60 -13.03 14.09
C LYS A 78 -0.88 -14.14 14.88
N GLU A 79 -0.13 -15.02 14.22
CA GLU A 79 0.64 -16.10 14.87
C GLU A 79 1.69 -15.60 15.87
N ILE A 80 2.25 -14.41 15.63
CA ILE A 80 3.25 -13.78 16.51
C ILE A 80 2.67 -12.67 17.40
N ASP A 81 1.35 -12.59 17.54
CA ASP A 81 0.63 -11.59 18.34
C ASP A 81 0.91 -10.11 17.95
N ALA A 82 1.34 -9.86 16.71
CA ALA A 82 1.63 -8.51 16.20
C ALA A 82 0.43 -7.83 15.53
N TRP A 83 -0.59 -8.60 15.14
CA TRP A 83 -1.77 -8.07 14.47
C TRP A 83 -2.87 -7.69 15.47
N THR A 84 -3.12 -6.39 15.60
CA THR A 84 -4.10 -5.83 16.56
C THR A 84 -5.47 -5.59 15.92
N ASP A 85 -6.49 -5.33 16.75
CA ASP A 85 -7.81 -4.91 16.26
C ASP A 85 -7.76 -3.59 15.48
N ALA A 86 -6.85 -2.68 15.84
CA ALA A 86 -6.62 -1.44 15.11
C ALA A 86 -6.03 -1.70 13.71
N ALA A 87 -5.10 -2.67 13.61
CA ALA A 87 -4.55 -3.13 12.34
C ALA A 87 -5.65 -3.75 11.46
N GLU A 88 -6.49 -4.61 12.04
CA GLU A 88 -7.64 -5.21 11.33
C GLU A 88 -8.61 -4.13 10.82
N ALA A 89 -9.01 -3.20 11.69
CA ALA A 89 -9.93 -2.12 11.32
C ALA A 89 -9.35 -1.24 10.19
N ASN A 90 -8.06 -0.91 10.25
CA ASN A 90 -7.39 -0.17 9.18
C ASN A 90 -7.32 -0.98 7.87
N ASN A 91 -7.01 -2.27 7.96
CA ASN A 91 -6.99 -3.17 6.79
C ASN A 91 -8.36 -3.26 6.12
N GLN A 92 -9.45 -3.35 6.89
CA GLN A 92 -10.81 -3.37 6.34
C GLN A 92 -11.17 -2.05 5.64
N LYS A 93 -10.74 -0.90 6.17
CA LYS A 93 -10.89 0.40 5.47
C LYS A 93 -10.13 0.41 4.15
N ASN A 94 -8.90 -0.13 4.12
CA ASN A 94 -8.10 -0.21 2.90
C ASN A 94 -8.71 -1.15 1.86
N LEU A 95 -9.25 -2.30 2.27
CA LEU A 95 -9.99 -3.21 1.40
C LEU A 95 -11.25 -2.55 0.82
N HIS A 96 -12.00 -1.81 1.64
CA HIS A 96 -13.16 -1.06 1.17
C HIS A 96 -12.77 -0.02 0.11
N ARG A 97 -11.70 0.75 0.36
CA ARG A 97 -11.16 1.71 -0.61
C ARG A 97 -10.78 1.04 -1.94
N GLN A 98 -10.10 -0.11 -1.88
CA GLN A 98 -9.73 -0.87 -3.08
C GLN A 98 -10.96 -1.37 -3.84
N ALA A 99 -11.99 -1.85 -3.13
CA ALA A 99 -13.24 -2.29 -3.75
C ALA A 99 -13.96 -1.15 -4.48
N VAL A 100 -14.02 0.06 -3.89
CA VAL A 100 -14.59 1.25 -4.53
C VAL A 100 -13.82 1.62 -5.80
N LEU A 101 -12.49 1.67 -5.72
CA LEU A 101 -11.64 1.98 -6.87
C LEU A 101 -11.73 0.93 -7.98
N ARG A 102 -11.82 -0.36 -7.62
CA ARG A 102 -12.02 -1.46 -8.57
C ARG A 102 -13.34 -1.33 -9.31
N ALA A 103 -14.44 -1.08 -8.60
CA ALA A 103 -15.75 -0.87 -9.21
C ALA A 103 -15.77 0.34 -10.13
N ALA A 104 -15.14 1.45 -9.73
CA ALA A 104 -14.99 2.64 -10.57
C ALA A 104 -14.20 2.33 -11.84
N TRP A 105 -13.10 1.57 -11.72
CA TRP A 105 -12.32 1.15 -12.87
C TRP A 105 -13.09 0.24 -13.82
N ASP A 106 -13.83 -0.75 -13.28
CA ASP A 106 -14.67 -1.66 -14.08
C ASP A 106 -15.73 -0.92 -14.90
N ALA A 107 -16.30 0.15 -14.34
CA ALA A 107 -17.27 0.99 -15.04
C ALA A 107 -16.61 1.93 -16.07
N PHE A 108 -15.44 2.47 -15.74
CA PHE A 108 -14.72 3.44 -16.58
C PHE A 108 -14.04 2.80 -17.79
N PHE A 109 -13.23 1.75 -17.54
CA PHE A 109 -12.28 1.22 -18.52
C PHE A 109 -12.89 0.80 -19.86
N PRO A 110 -14.09 0.16 -19.92
CA PRO A 110 -14.70 -0.24 -21.20
C PRO A 110 -15.01 0.91 -22.16
N ASN A 111 -15.15 2.15 -21.65
CA ASN A 111 -15.50 3.34 -22.43
C ASN A 111 -14.43 4.45 -22.29
N ALA A 112 -13.23 4.10 -21.82
CA ALA A 112 -12.20 5.08 -21.57
C ALA A 112 -11.65 5.69 -22.88
N PRO A 113 -11.24 6.97 -22.88
CA PRO A 113 -10.57 7.58 -24.03
C PRO A 113 -9.29 6.82 -24.41
N GLU A 114 -8.98 6.73 -25.70
CA GLU A 114 -7.73 6.09 -26.17
C GLU A 114 -6.50 6.98 -25.99
N GLY A 115 -6.68 8.31 -26.01
CA GLY A 115 -5.61 9.29 -25.84
C GLY A 115 -5.10 9.31 -24.40
N TYR A 116 -3.78 9.28 -24.21
CA TYR A 116 -3.16 9.18 -22.88
C TYR A 116 -3.59 10.33 -21.95
N THR A 117 -3.54 11.57 -22.42
CA THR A 117 -3.88 12.75 -21.62
C THR A 117 -5.37 12.76 -21.27
N GLU A 118 -6.24 12.47 -22.24
CA GLU A 118 -7.68 12.41 -22.05
C GLU A 118 -8.07 11.26 -21.10
N PHE A 119 -7.40 10.10 -21.22
CA PHE A 119 -7.57 8.97 -20.33
C PHE A 119 -7.19 9.35 -18.89
N GLU A 120 -6.00 9.95 -18.70
CA GLU A 120 -5.50 10.33 -17.39
C GLU A 120 -6.44 11.32 -16.70
N GLN A 121 -6.84 12.39 -17.40
CA GLN A 121 -7.76 13.40 -16.86
C GLN A 121 -9.14 12.83 -16.54
N ALA A 122 -9.69 12.00 -17.43
CA ALA A 122 -10.97 11.36 -17.21
C ALA A 122 -10.91 10.38 -16.01
N TRP A 123 -9.84 9.59 -15.90
CA TRP A 123 -9.67 8.66 -14.79
C TRP A 123 -9.53 9.38 -13.46
N ILE A 124 -8.75 10.47 -13.39
CA ILE A 124 -8.61 11.29 -12.18
C ILE A 124 -9.98 11.79 -11.70
N THR A 125 -10.81 12.31 -12.61
CA THR A 125 -12.15 12.78 -12.25
C THR A 125 -13.03 11.63 -11.76
N VAL A 126 -13.07 10.50 -12.48
CA VAL A 126 -13.93 9.35 -12.12
C VAL A 126 -13.53 8.75 -10.77
N ARG A 127 -12.22 8.56 -10.53
CA ARG A 127 -11.75 7.98 -9.27
C ARG A 127 -11.97 8.91 -8.09
N GLU A 128 -11.86 10.23 -8.27
CA GLU A 128 -12.10 11.20 -7.19
C GLU A 128 -13.56 11.21 -6.78
N ASN A 129 -14.48 11.32 -7.76
CA ASN A 129 -15.91 11.26 -7.51
C ASN A 129 -16.31 9.95 -6.80
N ALA A 130 -15.80 8.80 -7.26
CA ALA A 130 -16.12 7.51 -6.64
C ALA A 130 -15.65 7.42 -5.19
N LEU A 131 -14.49 8.01 -4.86
CA LEU A 131 -13.99 8.06 -3.49
C LEU A 131 -14.79 9.03 -2.62
N GLU A 132 -15.11 10.22 -3.14
CA GLU A 132 -15.90 11.24 -2.44
C GLU A 132 -17.31 10.73 -2.11
N GLU A 133 -18.00 10.11 -3.08
CA GLU A 133 -19.32 9.49 -2.88
C GLU A 133 -19.30 8.40 -1.81
N ALA A 134 -18.17 7.69 -1.66
CA ALA A 134 -17.95 6.69 -0.62
C ALA A 134 -17.48 7.27 0.73
N GLY A 135 -17.32 8.60 0.84
CA GLY A 135 -16.81 9.27 2.04
C GLY A 135 -15.35 8.93 2.35
N LEU A 136 -14.55 8.61 1.33
CA LEU A 136 -13.14 8.25 1.43
C LEU A 136 -12.26 9.42 1.01
N ILE A 137 -11.12 9.59 1.72
CA ILE A 137 -10.13 10.62 1.41
C ILE A 137 -9.74 10.57 -0.07
N THR A 138 -9.95 11.68 -0.78
CA THR A 138 -9.44 11.86 -2.15
C THR A 138 -7.99 12.35 -2.07
N LEU A 139 -7.20 12.14 -3.14
CA LEU A 139 -5.83 12.71 -3.15
C LEU A 139 -5.84 14.25 -3.15
N GLY A 140 -6.97 14.88 -3.51
CA GLY A 140 -7.15 16.34 -3.45
C GLY A 140 -7.31 16.91 -2.05
N GLU A 141 -7.70 16.10 -1.06
CA GLU A 141 -7.88 16.54 0.34
C GLU A 141 -6.65 16.31 1.25
N GLY A 142 -5.50 15.95 0.68
CA GLY A 142 -4.28 15.62 1.43
C GLY A 142 -2.97 16.14 0.81
N LEU A 143 -3.06 17.07 -0.14
CA LEU A 143 -1.94 17.82 -0.70
C LEU A 143 -1.90 19.25 -0.18
#